data_AF-A0A3C0ASC6-F1
#
_entry.id   AF-A0A3C0ASC6-F1
#
_cell.length_a   1.000
_cell.length_b   1.000
_cell.length_c   1.000
_cell.angle_alpha   90.00
_cell.angle_beta   90.00
_cell.angle_gamma   90.00
#
_symmetry.space_group_name_H-M   'P 1'
#
loop_
_entity.id
_entity.type
_entity.pdbx_description
1 polymer ?
#
loop_
_entity_poly.entity_id
_entity_poly.type
_entity_poly.pdbx_seq_one_letter_code
_entity_poly.pdbx_strand_id
1 'polypeptide(L)'
;GILIAGIFWWVIRDYPRAHPACSPEELELIERGRLESDKDHSKQIGGIPFKAIMKNQSLWLLSLSQFCTNVGWLFLVTWLPRFLD
;
A
#
# COMPACT_ATOMS: atom_id res chain seq x y z
N GLY A 1 22.20 -11.90 3.63
CA GLY A 1 21.76 -10.51 3.89
C GLY A 1 22.10 -9.60 2.74
N ILE A 2 23.38 -9.20 2.60
CA ILE A 2 23.83 -8.18 1.63
C ILE A 2 23.58 -8.57 0.17
N LEU A 3 23.79 -9.84 -0.19
CA LEU A 3 23.49 -10.36 -1.54
C LEU A 3 22.02 -10.20 -1.93
N ILE A 4 21.11 -10.54 -1.01
CA ILE A 4 19.67 -10.43 -1.23
C ILE A 4 19.28 -8.95 -1.31
N ALA A 5 19.85 -8.09 -0.46
CA ALA A 5 19.63 -6.65 -0.51
C ALA A 5 20.11 -6.02 -1.85
N GLY A 6 21.24 -6.47 -2.39
CA GLY A 6 21.74 -6.01 -3.70
C GLY A 6 20.85 -6.43 -4.86
N ILE A 7 20.36 -7.69 -4.85
CA ILE A 7 19.40 -8.18 -5.84
C ILE A 7 18.08 -7.41 -5.73
N PHE A 8 17.58 -7.20 -4.50
CA PHE A 8 16.38 -6.43 -4.24
C PHE A 8 16.50 -5.00 -4.76
N TRP A 9 17.62 -4.33 -4.49
CA TRP A 9 17.90 -2.97 -4.99
C TRP A 9 17.94 -2.89 -6.53
N TRP A 10 18.36 -3.96 -7.19
CA TRP A 10 18.48 -3.97 -8.65
C TRP A 10 17.16 -4.30 -9.36
N VAL A 11 16.35 -5.19 -8.77
CA VAL A 11 15.09 -5.66 -9.36
C VAL A 11 13.90 -4.80 -8.96
N ILE A 12 13.87 -4.28 -7.74
CA ILE A 12 12.69 -3.59 -7.21
C ILE A 12 12.89 -2.10 -7.37
N ARG A 13 12.22 -1.57 -8.37
CA ARG A 13 12.12 -0.14 -8.62
C ARG A 13 10.70 0.31 -8.31
N ASP A 14 10.57 1.45 -7.62
CA ASP A 14 9.29 2.02 -7.21
C ASP A 14 8.39 2.41 -8.40
N TYR A 15 8.96 2.55 -9.59
CA TYR A 15 8.24 2.96 -10.79
C TYR A 15 8.48 2.02 -11.96
N PRO A 16 7.43 1.57 -12.66
CA PRO A 16 7.55 0.72 -13.85
C PRO A 16 8.38 1.42 -14.94
N ARG A 17 8.26 2.75 -15.03
CA ARG A 17 9.00 3.60 -15.99
C ARG A 17 10.51 3.68 -15.73
N ALA A 18 10.97 3.32 -14.53
CA ALA A 18 12.39 3.28 -14.16
C ALA A 18 12.96 1.84 -14.14
N HIS A 19 12.17 0.86 -14.57
CA HIS A 19 12.58 -0.53 -14.69
C HIS A 19 13.04 -0.82 -16.12
N PRO A 20 14.31 -1.26 -16.33
CA PRO A 20 14.87 -1.46 -17.68
C PRO A 20 14.22 -2.61 -18.47
N ALA A 21 13.49 -3.51 -17.78
CA ALA A 21 12.77 -4.61 -18.42
C ALA A 21 11.28 -4.32 -18.65
N CYS A 22 10.78 -3.10 -18.35
CA CYS A 22 9.38 -2.77 -18.64
C CYS A 22 9.24 -2.43 -20.13
N SER A 23 8.47 -3.25 -20.85
CA SER A 23 8.18 -3.02 -22.28
C SER A 23 7.30 -1.76 -22.43
N PRO A 24 7.48 -0.95 -23.50
CA PRO A 24 6.62 0.20 -23.76
C PRO A 24 5.12 -0.16 -23.80
N GLU A 25 4.78 -1.35 -24.29
CA GLU A 25 3.40 -1.85 -24.35
C GLU A 25 2.82 -2.13 -22.94
N GLU A 26 3.63 -2.71 -22.05
CA GLU A 26 3.24 -2.95 -20.65
C GLU A 26 3.08 -1.63 -19.89
N LEU A 27 3.95 -0.66 -20.16
CA LEU A 27 3.86 0.67 -19.58
C LEU A 27 2.55 1.36 -20.00
N GLU A 28 2.18 1.29 -21.28
CA GLU A 28 0.90 1.83 -21.77
C GLU A 28 -0.31 1.14 -21.13
N LEU A 29 -0.26 -0.18 -20.92
CA LEU A 29 -1.31 -0.93 -20.22
C LEU A 29 -1.44 -0.51 -18.75
N ILE A 30 -0.32 -0.32 -18.05
CA ILE A 30 -0.31 0.10 -16.63
C ILE A 30 -0.77 1.56 -16.49
N GLU A 31 -0.43 2.41 -17.46
CA GLU A 31 -0.80 3.83 -17.45
C GLU A 31 -2.22 4.09 -17.99
N ARG A 32 -2.83 3.12 -18.68
CA ARG A 32 -4.20 3.17 -19.16
C ARG A 32 -5.17 3.05 -17.97
N GLY A 33 -5.76 4.17 -17.59
CA GLY A 33 -6.72 4.27 -16.47
C GLY A 33 -6.18 5.00 -15.24
N ARG A 34 -4.89 5.35 -15.23
CA ARG A 34 -4.30 6.21 -14.20
C ARG A 34 -4.55 7.67 -14.54
N LEU A 35 -5.03 8.46 -13.58
CA LEU A 35 -5.24 9.90 -13.74
C LEU A 35 -3.92 10.59 -14.08
N GLU A 36 -3.91 11.58 -14.98
CA GLU A 36 -2.67 12.28 -15.36
C GLU A 36 -1.98 12.96 -14.17
N SER A 37 -2.75 13.33 -13.15
CA SER A 37 -2.24 13.84 -11.86
C SER A 37 -1.39 12.84 -11.08
N ASP A 38 -1.58 11.54 -11.30
CA ASP A 38 -0.80 10.45 -10.70
C ASP A 38 0.39 10.02 -11.57
N LYS A 39 0.48 10.52 -12.81
CA LYS A 39 1.60 10.28 -13.74
C LYS A 39 2.74 11.28 -13.56
N ASP A 40 2.43 12.45 -12.98
CA ASP A 40 3.41 13.48 -12.63
C ASP A 40 4.06 13.18 -11.28
N HIS A 41 5.10 12.36 -11.33
CA HIS A 41 5.90 11.97 -10.17
C HIS A 41 6.87 13.06 -9.70
N SER A 42 6.89 14.23 -10.37
CA SER A 42 7.67 15.41 -9.96
C SER A 42 6.99 16.23 -8.87
N LYS A 43 5.69 15.99 -8.64
CA LYS A 43 4.95 16.66 -7.59
C LYS A 43 5.52 16.22 -6.25
N GLN A 44 6.29 17.10 -5.61
CA GLN A 44 6.59 16.97 -4.19
C GLN A 44 5.27 16.63 -3.50
N ILE A 45 5.24 15.49 -2.81
CA ILE A 45 4.12 15.11 -1.96
C ILE A 45 4.01 16.26 -0.96
N GLY A 46 3.14 17.22 -1.26
CA GLY A 46 2.88 18.33 -0.37
C GLY A 46 2.49 17.79 0.99
N GLY A 47 2.73 18.58 2.04
CA GLY A 47 2.49 18.15 3.42
C GLY A 47 1.19 17.37 3.55
N ILE A 48 1.27 16.23 4.25
CA ILE A 48 0.17 15.27 4.40
C ILE A 48 -1.10 16.04 4.77
N PRO A 49 -2.19 15.94 3.98
CA PRO A 49 -3.39 16.72 4.23
C PRO A 49 -4.19 16.07 5.37
N PHE A 50 -3.70 16.21 6.61
CA PHE A 50 -4.32 15.67 7.83
C PHE A 50 -5.79 16.04 7.93
N LYS A 51 -6.15 17.27 7.53
CA LYS A 51 -7.53 17.75 7.54
C LYS A 51 -8.43 17.01 6.54
N ALA A 52 -7.90 16.63 5.37
CA ALA A 52 -8.64 15.86 4.37
C ALA A 52 -8.79 14.39 4.80
N ILE A 53 -7.75 13.83 5.41
CA ILE A 53 -7.76 12.45 5.95
C ILE A 53 -8.80 12.33 7.07
N MET A 54 -8.80 13.25 8.03
CA MET A 54 -9.78 13.22 9.13
C MET A 54 -11.23 13.43 8.66
N LYS A 55 -11.45 14.10 7.52
CA LYS A 55 -12.80 14.32 6.98
C LYS A 55 -13.30 13.15 6.12
N ASN A 56 -12.43 12.25 5.69
CA ASN A 56 -12.79 11.15 4.80
C ASN A 56 -13.44 9.99 5.58
N GLN A 57 -14.76 9.87 5.48
CA GLN A 57 -15.52 8.80 6.15
C GLN A 57 -15.09 7.39 5.70
N SER A 58 -14.70 7.21 4.44
CA SER A 58 -14.25 5.91 3.93
C SER A 58 -12.97 5.43 4.61
N LEU A 59 -12.04 6.34 4.92
CA LEU A 59 -10.82 6.00 5.67
C LEU A 59 -11.13 5.62 7.12
N TRP A 60 -12.08 6.32 7.76
CA TRP A 60 -12.53 5.97 9.11
C TRP A 60 -13.25 4.62 9.15
N LEU A 61 -14.11 4.33 8.17
CA LEU A 61 -14.78 3.04 8.03
C LEU A 61 -13.77 1.91 7.85
N LEU A 62 -12.74 2.12 7.02
CA LEU A 62 -11.65 1.16 6.84
C LEU A 62 -10.86 0.93 8.14
N SER A 63 -10.53 2.01 8.84
CA SER A 63 -9.84 1.95 10.15
C SER A 63 -10.67 1.18 11.18
N LEU A 64 -11.97 1.44 11.25
CA LEU A 64 -12.90 0.74 12.14
C LEU A 64 -13.01 -0.75 11.78
N SER A 65 -13.11 -1.08 10.49
CA SER A 65 -13.12 -2.46 10.01
C SER A 65 -11.84 -3.21 10.40
N GLN A 66 -10.69 -2.56 10.24
CA GLN A 66 -9.39 -3.08 10.67
C GLN A 66 -9.29 -3.23 12.19
N PHE A 67 -9.82 -2.28 12.95
CA PHE A 67 -9.89 -2.36 14.42
C PHE A 67 -10.72 -3.57 14.87
N CYS A 68 -11.94 -3.73 14.33
CA CYS A 68 -12.80 -4.88 14.64
C CYS A 68 -12.12 -6.20 14.28
N THR A 69 -11.41 -6.25 13.15
CA THR A 69 -10.65 -7.44 12.72
C THR A 69 -9.54 -7.78 13.71
N ASN A 70 -8.76 -6.77 14.14
CA ASN A 70 -7.69 -6.97 15.12
C ASN A 70 -8.24 -7.39 16.49
N VAL A 71 -9.32 -6.76 16.96
CA VAL A 71 -9.97 -7.15 18.21
C VAL A 71 -10.54 -8.56 18.11
N GLY A 72 -11.16 -8.93 16.98
CA GLY A 72 -11.64 -10.28 16.72
C GLY A 72 -10.52 -11.31 16.72
N TRP A 73 -9.39 -11.01 16.06
CA TRP A 73 -8.23 -11.88 16.06
C TRP A 73 -7.63 -12.06 17.46
N LEU A 74 -7.49 -10.97 18.21
CA LEU A 74 -6.95 -11.00 19.57
C LEU A 74 -7.89 -11.72 20.54
N PHE A 75 -9.20 -11.55 20.37
CA PHE A 75 -10.23 -12.29 21.08
C PHE A 75 -10.12 -13.78 20.80
N LEU A 76 -10.02 -14.19 19.52
CA LEU A 76 -9.82 -15.59 19.15
C LEU A 76 -8.54 -16.13 19.79
N VAL A 77 -7.40 -15.47 19.65
CA VAL A 77 -6.14 -15.97 20.21
C VAL A 77 -6.18 -16.10 21.74
N THR A 78 -6.82 -15.17 22.43
CA THR A 78 -6.83 -15.14 23.92
C THR A 78 -7.89 -16.06 24.52
N TRP A 79 -9.08 -16.15 23.90
CA TRP A 79 -10.23 -16.87 24.45
C TRP A 79 -10.42 -18.26 23.88
N LEU A 80 -9.93 -18.56 22.66
CA LEU A 80 -9.97 -19.90 22.09
C LEU A 80 -9.31 -20.96 22.99
N PRO A 81 -8.12 -20.76 23.59
CA PRO A 81 -7.55 -21.76 24.49
C PRO A 81 -8.33 -21.90 25.81
N ARG A 82 -9.09 -20.88 26.23
CA ARG A 82 -9.91 -20.92 27.46
C ARG A 82 -11.28 -21.58 27.30
N PHE A 83 -11.78 -21.68 26.06
CA PHE A 83 -13.09 -22.24 25.76
C PHE A 83 -13.04 -23.74 25.41
N LEU A 84 -11.84 -24.27 25.15
CA LEU A 84 -11.56 -25.65 24.77
C LEU A 84 -11.02 -26.51 25.93
N ASP A 85 -10.76 -25.92 27.10
CA ASP A 85 -10.64 -26.62 28.40
C ASP A 85 -12.01 -26.69 29.09
#